data_AF-A0A2R5L1Q6-F1
#
_entry.id   AF-A0A2R5L1Q6-F1
#
_cell.length_a   1.000
_cell.length_b   1.000
_cell.length_c   1.000
_cell.angle_alpha   90.00
_cell.angle_beta   90.00
_cell.angle_gamma   90.00
#
_symmetry.space_group_name_H-M   'P 1'
#
loop_
_entity.id
_entity.type
_entity.pdbx_description
1 polymer ?
#
loop_
_entity_poly.entity_id
_entity_poly.type
_entity_poly.pdbx_seq_one_letter_code
_entity_poly.pdbx_strand_id
1 'polypeptide(L)'
;DDFYNNLVSTNAHSGPRQPWHDIHSQVIGPAAIDILNNFTERWKKQGIAGDTIFNFEDLNKNYSYNGQDSWNVQIFRSISEDSVQFEEVTPESVMKKKGRIIDSSIQHAYIHQIQKAERFIYIENQYFLGSSHQWENCRDIPVKNLVPLEIAAKIVDKIRQGEHFVAYILIPMFP
;
A
#
# COMPACT_ATOMS: atom_id res chain seq x y z
N ASP A 1 -16.43 -20.55 18.00
CA ASP A 1 -15.33 -19.91 18.75
C ASP A 1 -14.52 -19.00 17.84
N ASP A 2 -14.68 -17.68 17.98
CA ASP A 2 -13.91 -16.62 17.30
C ASP A 2 -13.57 -15.54 18.34
N PHE A 3 -12.80 -15.93 19.35
CA PHE A 3 -12.30 -15.00 20.35
C PHE A 3 -10.82 -14.74 20.11
N TYR A 4 -10.50 -13.47 19.90
CA TYR A 4 -9.12 -13.02 19.70
C TYR A 4 -8.80 -11.89 20.67
N ASN A 5 -7.70 -12.04 21.42
CA ASN A 5 -7.05 -10.97 22.18
C ASN A 5 -5.60 -11.39 22.41
N ASN A 6 -4.64 -10.61 21.89
CA ASN A 6 -3.20 -10.90 22.02
C ASN A 6 -2.49 -9.93 22.99
N LEU A 7 -3.24 -9.09 23.69
CA LEU A 7 -2.72 -8.01 24.52
C LEU A 7 -2.77 -8.36 26.01
N VAL A 8 -3.85 -9.03 26.40
CA VAL A 8 -4.10 -9.45 27.78
C VAL A 8 -4.59 -10.89 27.79
N SER A 9 -4.21 -11.64 28.82
CA SER A 9 -4.67 -13.02 28.99
C SER A 9 -6.15 -13.03 29.34
N THR A 10 -7.00 -13.38 28.38
CA THR A 10 -8.46 -13.46 28.55
C THR A 10 -9.09 -14.45 27.55
N ASN A 11 -10.38 -14.72 27.68
CA ASN A 11 -11.14 -15.64 26.83
C ASN A 11 -12.58 -15.12 26.57
N ALA A 12 -13.35 -15.90 25.80
CA ALA A 12 -14.71 -15.56 25.41
C ALA A 12 -15.69 -15.31 26.57
N HIS A 13 -15.45 -15.89 27.74
CA HIS A 13 -16.32 -15.74 28.91
C HIS A 13 -15.95 -14.54 29.80
N SER A 14 -14.67 -14.17 29.85
CA SER A 14 -14.16 -13.10 30.74
C SER A 14 -13.90 -11.77 30.03
N GLY A 15 -13.66 -11.78 28.71
CA GLY A 15 -13.47 -10.59 27.89
C GLY A 15 -12.32 -9.64 28.30
N PRO A 16 -12.16 -8.50 27.61
CA PRO A 16 -12.76 -8.16 26.32
C PRO A 16 -12.06 -8.90 25.16
N ARG A 17 -12.75 -9.12 24.03
CA ARG A 17 -12.05 -9.43 22.76
C ARG A 17 -11.32 -8.17 22.28
N GLN A 18 -10.34 -8.35 21.40
CA GLN A 18 -9.79 -7.27 20.59
C GLN A 18 -10.68 -7.11 19.34
N PRO A 19 -11.38 -5.97 19.19
CA PRO A 19 -12.12 -5.68 17.96
C PRO A 19 -11.15 -5.54 16.78
N TRP A 20 -11.64 -5.84 15.59
CA TRP A 20 -10.88 -5.70 14.34
C TRP A 20 -11.54 -4.61 13.49
N HIS A 21 -10.91 -3.44 13.44
CA HIS A 21 -11.29 -2.34 12.54
C HIS A 21 -10.32 -2.34 11.37
N ASP A 22 -10.84 -2.52 10.16
CA ASP A 22 -10.05 -2.72 8.95
C ASP A 22 -10.85 -2.33 7.70
N ILE A 23 -10.15 -2.08 6.60
CA ILE A 23 -10.73 -1.67 5.32
C ILE A 23 -10.27 -2.63 4.23
N HIS A 24 -11.23 -3.10 3.42
CA HIS A 24 -10.96 -3.94 2.26
C HIS A 24 -11.73 -3.44 1.05
N SER A 25 -11.31 -3.84 -0.15
CA SER A 25 -11.99 -3.49 -1.39
C SER A 25 -12.10 -4.69 -2.33
N GLN A 26 -13.09 -4.67 -3.20
CA GLN A 26 -13.22 -5.58 -4.33
C GLN A 26 -12.95 -4.79 -5.61
N VAL A 27 -12.10 -5.34 -6.49
CA VAL A 27 -11.81 -4.75 -7.80
C VAL A 27 -12.42 -5.65 -8.88
N ILE A 28 -13.21 -5.04 -9.77
CA ILE A 28 -13.85 -5.70 -10.91
C ILE A 28 -13.43 -4.95 -12.17
N GLY A 29 -13.12 -5.70 -13.23
CA GLY A 29 -12.68 -5.16 -14.51
C GLY A 29 -11.17 -5.28 -14.73
N PRO A 30 -10.59 -4.50 -15.67
CA PRO A 30 -9.22 -4.72 -16.14
C PRO A 30 -8.16 -4.67 -15.04
N ALA A 31 -8.32 -3.82 -14.03
CA ALA A 31 -7.38 -3.71 -12.90
C ALA A 31 -7.29 -5.00 -12.05
N ALA A 32 -8.29 -5.90 -12.12
CA ALA A 32 -8.20 -7.20 -11.48
C ALA A 32 -7.13 -8.10 -12.13
N ILE A 33 -6.81 -7.88 -13.41
CA ILE A 33 -5.73 -8.59 -14.11
C ILE A 33 -4.36 -8.20 -13.51
N ASP A 34 -4.17 -6.96 -13.09
CA ASP A 34 -2.91 -6.55 -12.44
C ASP A 34 -2.71 -7.28 -11.09
N ILE A 35 -3.80 -7.54 -10.35
CA ILE A 35 -3.78 -8.34 -9.12
C ILE A 35 -3.42 -9.81 -9.43
N LEU A 36 -4.01 -10.37 -10.48
CA LEU A 36 -3.70 -11.73 -10.96
C LEU A 36 -2.24 -11.85 -11.43
N ASN A 37 -1.74 -10.86 -12.17
CA ASN A 37 -0.36 -10.80 -12.62
C ASN A 37 0.59 -10.79 -11.42
N ASN A 38 0.32 -9.95 -10.41
CA ASN A 38 1.09 -9.95 -9.18
C ASN A 38 1.12 -11.31 -8.48
N PHE A 39 -0.01 -12.03 -8.41
CA PHE A 39 -0.02 -13.39 -7.87
C PHE A 39 0.84 -14.34 -8.71
N THR A 40 0.68 -14.30 -10.03
CA THR A 40 1.35 -15.19 -10.99
C THR A 40 2.86 -15.00 -10.98
N GLU A 41 3.34 -13.75 -11.02
CA GLU A 41 4.77 -13.42 -11.00
C GLU A 41 5.44 -13.87 -9.68
N ARG A 42 4.73 -13.78 -8.55
CA ARG A 42 5.21 -14.27 -7.24
C ARG A 42 5.23 -15.79 -7.18
N TRP A 43 4.19 -16.43 -7.69
CA TRP A 43 4.13 -17.89 -7.74
C TRP A 43 5.23 -18.47 -8.62
N LYS A 44 5.51 -17.88 -9.78
CA LYS A 44 6.62 -18.30 -10.64
C LYS A 44 7.97 -18.24 -9.91
N LYS A 45 8.16 -17.25 -9.02
CA LYS A 45 9.40 -17.06 -8.26
C LYS A 45 9.53 -17.97 -7.04
N GLN A 46 8.46 -18.15 -6.27
CA GLN A 46 8.51 -18.75 -4.92
C GLN A 46 7.49 -19.87 -4.70
N GLY A 47 6.67 -20.19 -5.70
CA GLY A 47 5.70 -21.27 -5.66
C GLY A 47 6.35 -22.65 -5.62
N ILE A 48 5.53 -23.67 -5.39
CA ILE A 48 5.99 -25.05 -5.29
C ILE A 48 6.41 -25.55 -6.69
N ALA A 49 7.62 -26.08 -6.79
CA ALA A 49 8.13 -26.62 -8.05
C ALA A 49 7.25 -27.78 -8.54
N GLY A 50 6.79 -27.69 -9.79
CA GLY A 50 5.92 -28.69 -10.41
C GLY A 50 4.42 -28.48 -10.17
N ASP A 51 4.04 -27.49 -9.36
CA ASP A 51 2.64 -27.06 -9.26
C ASP A 51 2.31 -26.14 -10.45
N THR A 52 1.34 -26.56 -11.25
CA THR A 52 0.88 -25.81 -12.42
C THR A 52 -0.13 -24.76 -11.96
N ILE A 53 0.23 -23.49 -12.14
CA ILE A 53 -0.77 -22.41 -12.14
C ILE A 53 -1.79 -22.73 -13.24
N PHE A 54 -3.08 -22.49 -12.96
CA PHE A 54 -4.11 -22.48 -14.00
C PHE A 54 -3.64 -21.65 -15.20
N ASN A 55 -3.75 -22.20 -16.41
CA ASN A 55 -3.45 -21.40 -17.60
C ASN A 55 -4.50 -20.29 -17.70
N PHE A 56 -4.05 -19.06 -17.47
CA PHE A 56 -4.86 -17.86 -17.48
C PHE A 56 -4.91 -17.20 -18.87
N GLU A 57 -4.29 -17.81 -19.90
CA GLU A 57 -4.35 -17.35 -21.29
C GLU A 57 -5.79 -17.33 -21.83
N ASP A 58 -6.62 -18.28 -21.39
CA ASP A 58 -8.02 -18.41 -21.81
C ASP A 58 -8.98 -17.47 -21.06
N LEU A 59 -8.49 -16.66 -20.12
CA LEU A 59 -9.33 -15.68 -19.45
C LEU A 59 -9.84 -14.66 -20.46
N ASN A 60 -11.16 -14.50 -20.54
CA ASN A 60 -11.76 -13.44 -21.33
C ASN A 60 -11.41 -12.08 -20.70
N LYS A 61 -10.48 -11.36 -21.33
CA LYS A 61 -10.04 -10.02 -20.91
C LYS A 61 -10.97 -8.90 -21.40
N ASN A 62 -11.98 -9.23 -22.21
CA ASN A 62 -12.96 -8.25 -22.67
C ASN A 62 -13.94 -7.94 -21.54
N TYR A 63 -13.65 -6.86 -20.81
CA TYR A 63 -14.55 -6.28 -19.83
C TYR A 63 -15.08 -4.95 -20.37
N SER A 64 -16.39 -4.82 -20.44
CA SER A 64 -17.04 -3.53 -20.70
C SER A 64 -18.12 -3.29 -19.64
N TYR A 65 -18.07 -2.12 -19.04
CA TYR A 65 -19.07 -1.66 -18.09
C TYR A 65 -19.30 -0.18 -18.33
N ASN A 66 -20.50 0.16 -18.79
CA ASN A 66 -20.87 1.53 -19.19
C ASN A 66 -21.77 2.21 -18.15
N GLY A 67 -21.64 1.81 -16.87
CA GLY A 67 -22.33 2.47 -15.76
C GLY A 67 -21.73 3.83 -15.43
N GLN A 68 -22.55 4.75 -14.92
CA GLN A 68 -22.11 6.05 -14.42
C GLN A 68 -21.25 5.95 -13.15
N ASP A 69 -21.32 4.81 -12.48
CA ASP A 69 -20.56 4.38 -11.29
C ASP A 69 -19.26 3.63 -11.65
N SER A 70 -18.73 3.87 -12.85
CA SER A 70 -17.42 3.35 -13.26
C SER A 70 -16.25 4.07 -12.57
N TRP A 71 -15.16 3.35 -12.36
CA TRP A 71 -13.96 3.85 -11.67
C TRP A 71 -12.70 3.62 -12.51
N ASN A 72 -11.80 4.61 -12.50
CA ASN A 72 -10.43 4.43 -12.96
C ASN A 72 -9.60 3.91 -11.78
N VAL A 73 -9.02 2.72 -11.92
CA VAL A 73 -8.26 2.05 -10.86
C VAL A 73 -6.86 1.74 -11.38
N GLN A 74 -5.86 2.02 -10.56
CA GLN A 74 -4.47 1.63 -10.80
C GLN A 74 -3.95 0.84 -9.59
N ILE A 75 -3.31 -0.30 -9.85
CA ILE A 75 -2.72 -1.14 -8.81
C ILE A 75 -1.27 -0.71 -8.55
N PHE A 76 -0.91 -0.63 -7.27
CA PHE A 76 0.44 -0.29 -6.81
C PHE A 76 0.96 -1.38 -5.88
N ARG A 77 2.29 -1.55 -5.82
CA ARG A 77 2.94 -2.59 -5.02
C ARG A 77 4.18 -2.09 -4.26
N SER A 78 4.65 -2.95 -3.36
CA SER A 78 5.97 -2.87 -2.74
C SER A 78 6.58 -4.26 -2.75
N ILE A 79 7.47 -4.51 -3.70
CA ILE A 79 8.04 -5.84 -3.95
C ILE A 79 9.46 -5.73 -4.52
N SER A 80 10.28 -6.76 -4.37
CA SER A 80 11.63 -6.84 -4.95
C SER A 80 11.80 -8.10 -5.79
N GLU A 81 12.86 -8.14 -6.60
CA GLU A 81 13.27 -9.30 -7.41
C GLU A 81 13.47 -10.59 -6.60
N ASP A 82 13.60 -10.48 -5.28
CA ASP A 82 13.68 -11.62 -4.38
C ASP A 82 12.33 -12.37 -4.26
N SER A 83 11.21 -11.65 -4.44
CA SER A 83 9.85 -12.15 -4.24
C SER A 83 9.06 -12.35 -5.53
N VAL A 84 9.55 -11.84 -6.66
CA VAL A 84 8.81 -11.80 -7.92
C VAL A 84 9.73 -12.07 -9.10
N GLN A 85 9.20 -12.74 -10.13
CA GLN A 85 9.81 -12.79 -11.44
C GLN A 85 9.18 -11.69 -12.30
N PHE A 86 9.87 -10.55 -12.43
CA PHE A 86 9.38 -9.46 -13.25
C PHE A 86 9.40 -9.86 -14.74
N GLU A 87 8.27 -9.75 -15.41
CA GLU A 87 8.15 -9.91 -16.86
C GLU A 87 8.37 -8.54 -17.53
N GLU A 88 9.16 -8.49 -18.61
CA GLU A 88 9.39 -7.29 -19.45
C GLU A 88 9.98 -6.05 -18.74
N VAL A 89 11.10 -6.24 -18.04
CA VAL A 89 11.83 -5.12 -17.45
C VAL A 89 12.77 -4.48 -18.48
N THR A 90 12.39 -3.35 -19.07
CA THR A 90 13.34 -2.52 -19.82
C THR A 90 14.29 -1.80 -18.84
N PRO A 91 15.62 -1.75 -19.07
CA PRO A 91 16.58 -1.16 -18.11
C PRO A 91 16.27 0.27 -17.64
N GLU A 92 15.50 1.02 -18.42
CA GLU A 92 15.11 2.42 -18.17
C GLU A 92 13.91 2.56 -17.24
N SER A 93 13.05 1.55 -17.13
CA SER A 93 11.83 1.57 -16.28
C SER A 93 12.08 1.07 -14.85
N VAL A 94 13.31 0.66 -14.55
CA VAL A 94 13.64 -0.11 -13.35
C VAL A 94 14.18 0.75 -12.24
N MET A 95 13.48 0.77 -11.11
CA MET A 95 14.07 1.27 -9.89
C MET A 95 14.99 0.22 -9.28
N LYS A 96 16.26 0.59 -9.12
CA LYS A 96 17.24 -0.23 -8.39
C LYS A 96 17.55 0.38 -7.03
N LYS A 97 17.52 -0.44 -5.98
CA LYS A 97 17.93 -0.06 -4.63
C LYS A 97 18.99 -1.05 -4.15
N LYS A 98 20.21 -0.53 -3.89
CA LYS A 98 21.39 -1.35 -3.55
C LYS A 98 21.65 -2.50 -4.54
N GLY A 99 21.49 -2.21 -5.83
CA GLY A 99 21.71 -3.18 -6.91
C GLY A 99 20.52 -4.10 -7.23
N ARG A 100 19.48 -4.14 -6.38
CA ARG A 100 18.29 -4.98 -6.58
C ARG A 100 17.18 -4.22 -7.26
N ILE A 101 16.45 -4.87 -8.15
CA ILE A 101 15.23 -4.35 -8.73
C ILE A 101 14.13 -4.32 -7.67
N ILE A 102 13.50 -3.15 -7.52
CA ILE A 102 12.39 -2.93 -6.60
C ILE A 102 11.22 -2.22 -7.29
N ASP A 103 10.02 -2.53 -6.86
CA ASP A 103 8.83 -1.73 -7.06
C ASP A 103 8.50 -1.03 -5.74
N SER A 104 8.38 0.30 -5.78
CA SER A 104 7.99 1.15 -4.65
C SER A 104 6.82 2.07 -5.00
N SER A 105 6.00 1.65 -5.97
CA SER A 105 4.88 2.41 -6.51
C SER A 105 3.83 2.77 -5.46
N ILE A 106 3.66 1.98 -4.38
CA ILE A 106 2.81 2.39 -3.24
C ILE A 106 3.30 3.71 -2.62
N GLN A 107 4.60 3.83 -2.34
CA GLN A 107 5.15 5.06 -1.76
C GLN A 107 4.96 6.25 -2.72
N HIS A 108 5.21 6.04 -4.02
CA HIS A 108 5.01 7.09 -5.02
C HIS A 108 3.55 7.54 -5.15
N ALA A 109 2.61 6.59 -5.12
CA ALA A 109 1.19 6.89 -5.13
C ALA A 109 0.81 7.72 -3.90
N TYR A 110 1.26 7.35 -2.70
CA TYR A 110 1.05 8.14 -1.48
C TYR A 110 1.56 9.58 -1.63
N ILE A 111 2.83 9.75 -2.04
CA ILE A 111 3.44 11.07 -2.23
C ILE A 111 2.63 11.89 -3.23
N HIS A 112 2.28 11.30 -4.37
CA HIS A 112 1.51 11.96 -5.42
C HIS A 112 0.15 12.46 -4.90
N GLN A 113 -0.61 11.62 -4.19
CA GLN A 113 -1.93 12.00 -3.68
C GLN A 113 -1.84 13.09 -2.60
N ILE A 114 -0.83 13.03 -1.72
CA ILE A 114 -0.60 14.07 -0.71
C ILE A 114 -0.29 15.42 -1.38
N GLN A 115 0.60 15.43 -2.38
CA GLN A 115 0.97 16.64 -3.11
C GLN A 115 -0.22 17.25 -3.86
N LYS A 116 -1.13 16.42 -4.37
CA LYS A 116 -2.34 16.85 -5.08
C LYS A 116 -3.50 17.26 -4.18
N ALA A 117 -3.51 16.88 -2.90
CA ALA A 117 -4.63 17.18 -2.00
C ALA A 117 -4.89 18.69 -1.89
N GLU A 118 -6.15 19.13 -1.92
CA GLU A 118 -6.47 20.56 -1.89
C GLU A 118 -7.06 21.04 -0.57
N ARG A 119 -7.82 20.16 0.12
CA ARG A 119 -8.66 20.53 1.27
C ARG A 119 -8.32 19.77 2.55
N PHE A 120 -8.22 18.45 2.47
CA PHE A 120 -7.89 17.63 3.62
C PHE A 120 -7.28 16.29 3.20
N ILE A 121 -6.65 15.63 4.16
CA ILE A 121 -6.21 14.23 4.08
C ILE A 121 -6.79 13.47 5.26
N TYR A 122 -7.26 12.25 5.01
CA TYR A 122 -7.70 11.30 6.04
C TYR A 122 -6.91 9.99 5.87
N ILE A 123 -6.27 9.52 6.93
CA ILE A 123 -5.48 8.30 6.93
C ILE A 123 -5.93 7.43 8.11
N GLU A 124 -6.30 6.19 7.82
CA GLU A 124 -6.35 5.11 8.80
C GLU A 124 -5.21 4.15 8.49
N ASN A 125 -4.33 3.90 9.46
CA ASN A 125 -3.22 2.97 9.26
C ASN A 125 -2.80 2.30 10.58
N GLN A 126 -2.29 1.08 10.50
CA GLN A 126 -1.75 0.38 11.66
C GLN A 126 -0.47 1.06 12.18
N TYR A 127 0.33 1.63 11.28
CA TYR A 127 1.59 2.32 11.63
C TYR A 127 1.65 3.71 11.01
N PHE A 128 2.21 4.67 11.75
CA PHE A 128 2.51 6.00 11.23
C PHE A 128 3.92 6.43 11.67
N LEU A 129 4.91 6.01 10.90
CA LEU A 129 6.34 6.29 11.13
C LEU A 129 7.07 6.45 9.80
N GLY A 130 7.94 7.45 9.69
CA GLY A 130 8.59 7.76 8.44
C GLY A 130 9.59 8.90 8.55
N SER A 131 10.32 9.10 7.47
CA SER A 131 11.15 10.28 7.25
C SER A 131 12.23 10.50 8.32
N SER A 132 12.87 9.42 8.78
CA SER A 132 13.88 9.46 9.86
C SER A 132 15.05 10.40 9.61
N HIS A 133 15.39 10.62 8.33
CA HIS A 133 16.42 11.59 7.93
C HIS A 133 16.11 13.05 8.32
N GLN A 134 14.85 13.38 8.64
CA GLN A 134 14.42 14.69 9.15
C GLN A 134 14.21 14.71 10.67
N TRP A 135 14.44 13.61 11.38
CA TRP A 135 14.27 13.59 12.84
C TRP A 135 15.36 14.43 13.51
N GLU A 136 15.06 14.99 14.68
CA GLU A 136 16.04 15.79 15.44
C GLU A 136 17.25 14.94 15.85
N ASN A 137 16.99 13.72 16.34
CA ASN A 137 17.97 12.71 16.73
C ASN A 137 17.79 11.42 15.91
N CYS A 138 18.80 10.54 15.90
CA CYS A 138 18.75 9.20 15.27
C CYS A 138 18.46 9.20 13.74
N ARG A 139 19.05 10.15 13.00
CA ARG A 139 18.86 10.30 11.54
C ARG A 139 19.42 9.15 10.70
N ASP A 140 20.27 8.32 11.29
CA ASP A 140 20.87 7.13 10.69
C ASP A 140 19.92 5.93 10.64
N ILE A 141 18.80 5.97 11.38
CA ILE A 141 17.76 4.93 11.34
C ILE A 141 17.21 4.80 9.90
N PRO A 142 17.07 3.58 9.34
CA PRO A 142 16.74 3.37 7.92
C PRO A 142 15.24 3.52 7.57
N VAL A 143 14.48 4.37 8.26
CA VAL A 143 13.03 4.58 8.05
C VAL A 143 12.81 5.76 7.08
N LYS A 144 13.12 5.52 5.79
CA LYS A 144 13.29 6.56 4.76
C LYS A 144 12.04 6.90 3.93
N ASN A 145 10.87 6.32 4.22
CA ASN A 145 9.65 6.69 3.50
C ASN A 145 9.32 8.19 3.72
N LEU A 146 8.71 8.84 2.74
CA LEU A 146 8.47 10.30 2.77
C LEU A 146 7.06 10.69 3.24
N VAL A 147 6.20 9.73 3.58
CA VAL A 147 4.78 9.99 3.82
C VAL A 147 4.55 11.04 4.93
N PRO A 148 5.17 10.94 6.13
CA PRO A 148 4.98 11.97 7.16
C PRO A 148 5.54 13.34 6.76
N LEU A 149 6.70 13.36 6.07
CA LEU A 149 7.32 14.61 5.62
C LEU A 149 6.46 15.33 4.58
N GLU A 150 5.91 14.62 3.60
CA GLU A 150 5.05 15.20 2.56
C GLU A 150 3.76 15.77 3.16
N ILE A 151 3.17 15.11 4.16
CA ILE A 151 1.99 15.66 4.87
C ILE A 151 2.36 16.97 5.57
N ALA A 152 3.48 17.00 6.29
CA ALA A 152 3.95 18.20 6.98
C ALA A 152 4.25 19.33 5.99
N ALA A 153 4.97 19.03 4.90
CA ALA A 153 5.28 19.98 3.84
C ALA A 153 3.99 20.55 3.21
N LYS A 154 3.01 19.69 2.91
CA LYS A 154 1.72 20.09 2.36
C LYS A 154 0.97 21.07 3.26
N ILE A 155 0.93 20.80 4.57
CA ILE A 155 0.30 21.69 5.56
C ILE A 155 1.03 23.04 5.60
N VAL A 156 2.37 23.03 5.64
CA VAL A 156 3.18 24.25 5.65
C VAL A 156 2.92 25.09 4.40
N ASP A 157 2.82 24.47 3.22
CA ASP A 157 2.53 25.18 1.98
C ASP A 157 1.13 25.81 1.98
N LYS A 158 0.12 25.11 2.51
CA LYS A 158 -1.24 25.65 2.66
C LYS A 158 -1.31 26.80 3.66
N ILE A 159 -0.56 26.71 4.77
CA ILE A 159 -0.41 27.82 5.73
C ILE A 159 0.19 29.05 5.04
N ARG A 160 1.27 28.88 4.27
CA ARG A 160 1.91 29.98 3.52
C ARG A 160 0.97 30.64 2.51
N GLN A 161 0.07 29.86 1.92
CA GLN A 161 -0.94 30.35 0.97
C GLN A 161 -2.16 30.98 1.65
N GLY A 162 -2.27 30.88 2.99
CA GLY A 162 -3.47 31.33 3.72
C GLY A 162 -4.70 30.46 3.46
N GLU A 163 -4.51 29.22 3.02
CA GLU A 163 -5.58 28.30 2.68
C GLU A 163 -5.86 27.33 3.82
N HIS A 164 -7.14 27.06 4.08
CA HIS A 164 -7.53 26.08 5.09
C HIS A 164 -7.24 24.65 4.60
N PHE A 165 -6.49 23.90 5.40
CA PHE A 165 -6.15 22.50 5.14
C PHE A 165 -6.01 21.71 6.42
N VAL A 166 -6.52 20.47 6.46
CA VAL A 166 -6.46 19.61 7.66
C VAL A 166 -6.01 18.20 7.31
N ALA A 167 -5.16 17.61 8.15
CA ALA A 167 -4.81 16.19 8.07
C ALA A 167 -5.31 15.46 9.31
N TYR A 168 -6.11 14.41 9.11
CA TYR A 168 -6.62 13.53 10.16
C TYR A 168 -5.91 12.18 10.04
N ILE A 169 -5.32 11.72 11.14
CA ILE A 169 -4.54 10.48 11.18
C ILE A 169 -5.10 9.61 12.32
N LEU A 170 -5.71 8.49 11.96
CA LEU A 170 -6.22 7.48 12.87
C LEU A 170 -5.25 6.30 12.91
N ILE A 171 -4.75 6.02 14.12
CA ILE A 171 -3.83 4.91 14.41
C ILE A 171 -4.37 4.12 15.61
N PRO A 172 -4.03 2.82 15.74
CA PRO A 172 -4.36 2.07 16.95
C PRO A 172 -3.66 2.69 18.17
N MET A 173 -4.23 2.44 19.36
CA MET A 173 -3.66 2.95 20.62
C MET A 173 -2.21 2.48 20.85
N PHE A 174 -1.91 1.26 20.39
CA PHE A 174 -0.60 0.64 20.33
C PHE A 174 -0.66 -0.44 19.23
N PRO A 175 0.49 -0.82 18.62
CA PRO A 175 0.53 -1.83 17.57
C PRO A 175 0.18 -3.25 18.05
#